data_AF-A0A0W1CJJ7-F1
#
_entry.id   AF-A0A0W1CJJ7-F1
#
_cell.length_a   1.000
_cell.length_b   1.000
_cell.length_c   1.000
_cell.angle_alpha   90.00
_cell.angle_beta   90.00
_cell.angle_gamma   90.00
#
_symmetry.space_group_name_H-M   'P 1'
#
loop_
_entity.id
_entity.type
_entity.pdbx_description
1 polymer ?
#
loop_
_entity_poly.entity_id
_entity_poly.type
_entity_poly.pdbx_seq_one_letter_code
_entity_poly.pdbx_strand_id
1 'polypeptide(L)' 'MSFQAYLDNVEAKTGKSASALQSIAIDKGLADESGLAPGVKPGAIIDWLKRDFDLGHGHAMSIVAYFKGKRS' A
#
# COMPACT_ATOMS: atom_id res chain seq x y z
N MET A 1 13.24 13.20 1.04
CA MET A 1 12.00 13.03 0.25
C MET A 1 10.82 13.00 1.21
N SER A 2 9.73 13.68 0.88
CA SER A 2 8.49 13.67 1.68
C SER A 2 7.74 12.35 1.54
N PHE A 3 6.81 12.06 2.45
CA PHE A 3 5.93 10.90 2.31
C PHE A 3 5.05 11.00 1.05
N GLN A 4 4.59 12.21 0.71
CA GLN A 4 3.82 12.46 -0.50
C GLN A 4 4.60 12.04 -1.77
N ALA A 5 5.90 12.35 -1.85
CA ALA A 5 6.73 11.95 -2.98
C ALA A 5 6.81 10.42 -3.14
N TYR A 6 6.70 9.64 -2.05
CA TYR A 6 6.60 8.19 -2.16
C TYR A 6 5.26 7.75 -2.75
N LEU A 7 4.15 8.36 -2.32
CA LEU A 7 2.81 8.05 -2.84
C LEU A 7 2.70 8.42 -4.33
N ASP A 8 3.23 9.57 -4.72
CA ASP A 8 3.25 10.01 -6.13
C ASP A 8 4.03 9.02 -7.01
N ASN A 9 5.18 8.53 -6.52
CA ASN A 9 5.97 7.51 -7.22
C ASN A 9 5.25 6.16 -7.29
N VAL A 10 4.50 5.79 -6.24
CA VAL A 10 3.67 4.58 -6.27
C VAL A 10 2.58 4.73 -7.33
N GLU A 11 1.90 5.86 -7.37
CA GLU A 11 0.83 6.11 -8.34
C GLU A 11 1.37 6.14 -9.77
N ALA A 12 2.53 6.76 -10.00
CA ALA A 12 3.19 6.77 -11.30
C ALA A 12 3.58 5.35 -11.79
N LYS A 13 3.94 4.43 -10.87
CA LYS A 13 4.33 3.06 -11.21
C LYS A 13 3.14 2.11 -11.36
N THR A 14 2.17 2.23 -10.47
CA THR A 14 1.05 1.27 -10.37
C THR A 14 -0.18 1.74 -11.15
N GLY A 15 -0.24 3.02 -11.52
CA GLY A 15 -1.44 3.66 -12.07
C GLY A 15 -2.60 3.75 -11.04
N LYS A 16 -2.30 3.57 -9.76
CA LYS A 16 -3.27 3.56 -8.65
C LYS A 16 -2.80 4.47 -7.53
N SER A 17 -3.68 5.34 -7.07
CA SER A 17 -3.46 6.11 -5.84
C SER A 17 -3.41 5.18 -4.62
N ALA A 18 -2.84 5.68 -3.52
CA ALA A 18 -2.76 4.92 -2.27
C ALA A 18 -4.14 4.52 -1.71
N SER A 19 -5.16 5.37 -1.90
CA SER A 19 -6.54 5.06 -1.52
C SER A 19 -7.16 3.98 -2.41
N ALA A 20 -6.90 4.01 -3.73
CA ALA A 20 -7.35 2.95 -4.63
C ALA A 20 -6.70 1.60 -4.29
N LEU A 21 -5.41 1.60 -3.95
CA LEU A 21 -4.72 0.40 -3.46
C LEU A 21 -5.32 -0.08 -2.13
N GLN A 22 -5.77 0.83 -1.25
CA GLN A 22 -6.45 0.45 -0.01
C GLN A 22 -7.77 -0.26 -0.29
N SER A 23 -8.60 0.24 -1.21
CA SER A 23 -9.84 -0.42 -1.62
C SER A 23 -9.56 -1.83 -2.17
N ILE A 24 -8.57 -1.98 -3.05
CA ILE A 24 -8.19 -3.30 -3.59
C ILE A 24 -7.68 -4.23 -2.47
N ALA A 25 -6.95 -3.71 -1.50
CA ALA A 25 -6.48 -4.49 -0.36
C ALA A 25 -7.64 -4.95 0.53
N ILE A 26 -8.68 -4.14 0.70
CA ILE A 26 -9.91 -4.50 1.43
C ILE A 26 -10.64 -5.63 0.68
N ASP A 27 -10.82 -5.49 -0.64
CA ASP A 27 -11.46 -6.52 -1.47
C ASP A 27 -10.69 -7.86 -1.45
N LYS A 28 -9.36 -7.80 -1.29
CA LYS A 28 -8.49 -8.98 -1.13
C LYS A 28 -8.44 -9.54 0.30
N GLY A 29 -9.10 -8.91 1.27
CA GLY A 29 -9.04 -9.29 2.69
C GLY A 29 -7.67 -9.03 3.35
N LEU A 30 -6.86 -8.18 2.74
CA LEU A 30 -5.53 -7.78 3.24
C LEU A 30 -5.61 -6.53 4.14
N ALA A 31 -6.65 -5.73 3.98
CA ALA A 31 -6.90 -4.51 4.73
C ALA A 31 -8.37 -4.46 5.17
N ASP A 32 -8.67 -3.55 6.10
CA ASP A 32 -10.01 -3.15 6.49
C ASP A 32 -10.07 -1.61 6.65
N GLU A 33 -11.20 -1.09 7.10
CA GLU A 33 -11.39 0.35 7.30
C GLU A 33 -10.42 0.95 8.35
N SER A 34 -9.91 0.12 9.26
CA SER A 34 -8.99 0.52 10.33
C SER A 34 -7.51 0.36 9.97
N GLY A 35 -7.20 -0.39 8.91
CA GLY A 35 -5.86 -0.53 8.36
C GLY A 35 -5.58 -1.91 7.79
N LEU A 36 -4.62 -2.64 8.36
CA LEU A 36 -4.36 -4.03 7.96
C LEU A 36 -5.38 -4.95 8.60
N ALA A 37 -5.90 -5.91 7.83
CA ALA A 37 -6.86 -6.87 8.37
C ALA A 37 -6.23 -7.71 9.52
N PRO A 38 -7.04 -8.20 10.48
CA PRO A 38 -6.54 -8.97 11.62
C PRO A 38 -5.69 -10.17 11.20
N GLY A 39 -4.46 -10.25 11.73
CA GLY A 39 -3.51 -11.32 11.40
C GLY A 39 -2.71 -11.10 10.11
N VAL A 40 -3.04 -10.09 9.30
CA VAL A 40 -2.27 -9.74 8.09
C VAL A 40 -1.00 -9.00 8.48
N LYS A 41 0.13 -9.56 8.06
CA LYS A 41 1.45 -8.94 8.25
C LYS A 41 1.75 -7.96 7.11
N PRO A 42 2.53 -6.89 7.36
CA PRO A 42 3.04 -6.00 6.31
C PRO A 42 3.66 -6.73 5.10
N GLY A 43 4.34 -7.84 5.35
CA GLY A 43 4.94 -8.67 4.29
C GLY A 43 3.93 -9.12 3.23
N ALA A 44 2.70 -9.47 3.62
CA ALA A 44 1.67 -9.89 2.67
C ALA A 44 1.26 -8.76 1.72
N ILE A 45 1.19 -7.51 2.21
CA ILE A 45 0.93 -6.34 1.37
C ILE A 45 2.09 -6.10 0.41
N ILE A 46 3.32 -6.20 0.92
CA ILE A 46 4.53 -5.97 0.14
C ILE A 46 4.64 -7.00 -0.99
N ASP A 47 4.42 -8.27 -0.68
CA ASP A 47 4.50 -9.35 -1.65
C ASP A 47 3.39 -9.24 -2.70
N TRP A 48 2.19 -8.84 -2.31
CA TRP A 48 1.11 -8.51 -3.23
C TRP A 48 1.48 -7.35 -4.16
N LEU A 49 1.95 -6.22 -3.61
CA LEU A 49 2.31 -5.05 -4.41
C LEU A 49 3.48 -5.31 -5.36
N LYS A 50 4.44 -6.14 -4.95
CA LYS A 50 5.51 -6.62 -5.84
C LYS A 50 4.97 -7.50 -6.96
N ARG A 51 4.12 -8.47 -6.64
CA ARG A 51 3.60 -9.43 -7.61
C ARG A 51 2.69 -8.79 -8.65
N ASP A 52 1.76 -7.94 -8.21
CA ASP A 52 0.71 -7.40 -9.07
C ASP A 52 1.12 -6.09 -9.76
N PHE A 53 2.08 -5.34 -9.20
CA PHE A 53 2.45 -4.01 -9.70
C PHE A 53 3.97 -3.78 -9.85
N ASP A 54 4.80 -4.81 -9.69
CA ASP A 54 6.27 -4.71 -9.72
C ASP A 54 6.82 -3.62 -8.78
N LEU A 55 6.12 -3.39 -7.67
CA LEU A 55 6.43 -2.29 -6.77
C LEU A 55 7.59 -2.65 -5.83
N GLY A 56 8.70 -1.92 -5.94
CA GLY A 56 9.86 -2.10 -5.06
C GLY A 56 9.55 -1.94 -3.56
N HIS A 57 10.31 -2.63 -2.72
CA HIS A 57 10.04 -2.76 -1.27
C HIS A 57 9.84 -1.42 -0.53
N GLY A 58 10.66 -0.41 -0.80
CA GLY A 58 10.53 0.91 -0.16
C GLY A 58 9.21 1.62 -0.47
N HIS A 59 8.75 1.54 -1.73
CA HIS A 59 7.46 2.09 -2.15
C HIS A 59 6.29 1.25 -1.62
N ALA A 60 6.42 -0.08 -1.56
CA ALA A 60 5.42 -0.92 -0.94
C ALA A 60 5.25 -0.60 0.57
N MET A 61 6.35 -0.31 1.27
CA MET A 61 6.31 0.10 2.67
C MET A 61 5.61 1.44 2.90
N SER A 62 5.69 2.39 1.96
CA SER A 62 4.88 3.62 2.07
C SER A 62 3.38 3.35 2.01
N ILE A 63 2.95 2.35 1.24
CA ILE A 63 1.54 1.95 1.19
C ILE A 63 1.10 1.24 2.48
N VAL A 64 1.95 0.37 3.05
CA VAL A 64 1.70 -0.19 4.39
C VAL A 64 1.54 0.92 5.43
N ALA A 65 2.40 1.94 5.40
CA ALA A 65 2.30 3.07 6.32
C ALA A 65 1.01 3.86 6.10
N TYR A 66 0.59 4.05 4.84
CA TYR A 66 -0.67 4.69 4.48
C TYR A 66 -1.87 3.92 5.04
N PHE A 67 -1.90 2.58 4.90
CA PHE A 67 -2.95 1.72 5.45
C PHE A 67 -3.01 1.85 6.97
N LYS A 68 -1.88 2.04 7.65
CA LYS A 68 -1.80 2.28 9.11
C LYS A 68 -2.14 3.72 9.53
N GLY A 69 -2.63 4.56 8.61
CA GLY A 69 -3.09 5.91 8.91
C GLY A 69 -2.04 7.02 8.72
N LYS A 70 -0.83 6.73 8.21
CA LYS A 70 0.15 7.78 7.91
C LYS A 70 -0.31 8.60 6.70
N ARG A 71 -0.28 9.93 6.80
CA ARG A 71 -0.68 10.86 5.73
C ARG A 71 0.34 11.95 5.40
N SER A 72 1.42 12.07 6.18
CA SER A 72 2.51 13.06 5.99
C SER A 72 3.85 12.51 6.44
#